data_AF-A0A7Y3IBD9-F1
#
_entry.id   AF-A0A7Y3IBD9-F1
#
_cell.length_a   1.000
_cell.length_b   1.000
_cell.length_c   1.000
_cell.angle_alpha   90.00
_cell.angle_beta   90.00
_cell.angle_gamma   90.00
#
_symmetry.space_group_name_H-M   'P 1'
#
loop_
_entity.id
_entity.type
_entity.pdbx_description
1 polymer ?
#
loop_
_entity_poly.entity_id
_entity_poly.type
_entity_poly.pdbx_seq_one_letter_code
_entity_poly.pdbx_strand_id
1 'polypeptide(L)'
;MNGDMKAIGGAAVTGFVLFYVLTTYVFNPVMANDAPGQAMNPFLTLAVTSVVGVLILSWINGAVRNPVKSGAIIAICQIALVDLYYPMGGQRGWTSAAVSAAVLLVGWSLVGMVYGKLSGAAPAEA
;
A
#
# COMPACT_ATOMS: atom_id res chain seq x y z
N MET A 1 6.83 -23.11 -0.08
CA MET A 1 7.81 -22.68 0.94
C MET A 1 8.87 -21.72 0.38
N ASN A 2 9.84 -22.14 -0.45
CA ASN A 2 10.85 -21.19 -0.99
C ASN A 2 10.28 -20.15 -1.98
N GLY A 3 9.21 -20.47 -2.72
CA GLY A 3 8.55 -19.53 -3.64
C GLY A 3 7.78 -18.43 -2.90
N ASP A 4 7.02 -18.81 -1.88
CA ASP A 4 6.21 -17.88 -1.07
C ASP A 4 7.08 -16.86 -0.33
N MET A 5 8.20 -17.33 0.25
CA MET A 5 9.12 -16.47 0.99
C MET A 5 9.86 -15.47 0.08
N LYS A 6 10.20 -15.88 -1.15
CA LYS A 6 10.76 -14.97 -2.18
C LYS A 6 9.73 -13.94 -2.65
N ALA A 7 8.47 -14.35 -2.81
CA ALA A 7 7.38 -13.44 -3.18
C ALA A 7 7.08 -12.41 -2.10
N ILE A 8 7.01 -12.84 -0.83
CA ILE A 8 6.83 -11.97 0.32
C ILE A 8 8.00 -10.99 0.45
N GLY A 9 9.25 -11.48 0.39
CA GLY A 9 10.44 -10.62 0.48
C GLY A 9 10.52 -9.60 -0.65
N GLY A 10 10.32 -10.02 -1.90
CA GLY A 10 10.35 -9.12 -3.05
C GLY A 10 9.21 -8.09 -3.04
N ALA A 11 8.00 -8.50 -2.65
CA ALA A 11 6.87 -7.58 -2.49
C ALA A 11 7.08 -6.58 -1.34
N ALA A 12 7.70 -7.00 -0.23
CA ALA A 12 8.00 -6.12 0.89
C ALA A 12 9.05 -5.06 0.53
N VAL A 13 10.13 -5.45 -0.15
CA VAL A 13 11.14 -4.50 -0.64
C VAL A 13 10.53 -3.55 -1.67
N THR A 14 9.72 -4.07 -2.58
CA THR A 14 9.03 -3.28 -3.60
C THR A 14 8.10 -2.25 -2.94
N GLY A 15 7.25 -2.69 -2.00
CA GLY A 15 6.35 -1.82 -1.26
C GLY A 15 7.11 -0.75 -0.49
N PHE A 16 8.18 -1.12 0.21
CA PHE A 16 9.02 -0.17 0.94
C PHE A 16 9.59 0.92 0.02
N VAL A 17 10.21 0.55 -1.10
CA VAL A 17 10.82 1.51 -2.03
C VAL A 17 9.75 2.37 -2.71
N LEU A 18 8.67 1.78 -3.22
CA LEU A 18 7.60 2.50 -3.90
C LEU A 18 6.91 3.49 -2.98
N PHE A 19 6.48 3.04 -1.80
CA PHE A 19 5.80 3.92 -0.86
C PHE A 19 6.75 4.94 -0.27
N TYR A 20 8.05 4.65 -0.10
CA TYR A 20 9.04 5.69 0.26
C TYR A 20 9.08 6.82 -0.78
N VAL A 21 9.21 6.47 -2.06
CA VAL A 21 9.33 7.45 -3.15
C VAL A 21 8.03 8.23 -3.33
N LEU A 22 6.89 7.53 -3.41
CA LEU A 22 5.58 8.16 -3.57
C LEU A 22 5.25 9.06 -2.37
N THR A 23 5.58 8.62 -1.15
CA THR A 23 5.36 9.43 0.04
C THR A 23 6.25 10.66 0.03
N THR A 24 7.55 10.50 -0.22
CA THR A 24 8.53 11.59 -0.12
C THR A 24 8.33 12.66 -1.19
N TYR A 25 8.08 12.27 -2.44
CA TYR A 25 8.07 13.18 -3.58
C TYR A 25 6.68 13.58 -4.07
N VAL A 26 5.63 12.83 -3.73
CA VAL A 26 4.26 13.10 -4.20
C VAL A 26 3.36 13.50 -3.03
N PHE A 27 3.31 12.68 -1.99
CA PHE A 27 2.33 12.86 -0.91
C PHE A 27 2.74 13.91 0.13
N ASN A 28 3.98 13.89 0.61
CA ASN A 28 4.51 14.85 1.58
C ASN A 28 4.40 16.32 1.13
N PRO A 29 4.73 16.70 -0.12
CA PRO A 29 4.53 18.09 -0.55
C PRO A 29 3.06 18.51 -0.56
N VAL A 30 2.13 17.58 -0.72
CA VAL A 30 0.67 17.84 -0.66
C VAL A 30 0.19 17.91 0.81
N MET A 31 0.75 17.09 1.69
CA MET A 31 0.47 17.09 3.13
C MET A 31 1.07 18.26 3.89
N ALA A 32 2.04 18.99 3.33
CA ALA A 32 2.65 20.16 3.98
C ALA A 32 1.64 21.27 4.35
N ASN A 33 0.41 21.22 3.82
CA ASN A 33 -0.69 22.13 4.14
C ASN A 33 -1.79 21.52 5.02
N ASP A 34 -1.63 20.28 5.52
CA ASP A 34 -2.59 19.55 6.36
C ASP A 34 -1.84 19.05 7.60
N ALA A 35 -2.05 19.66 8.77
CA ALA A 35 -1.33 19.29 9.99
C ALA A 35 -2.20 18.45 10.94
N PRO A 36 -1.91 17.15 11.11
CA PRO A 36 -2.25 16.43 12.33
C PRO A 36 -0.98 15.97 13.11
N GLY A 37 -1.20 15.48 14.34
CA GLY A 37 -0.24 15.42 15.46
C GLY A 37 1.03 14.55 15.32
N GLN A 38 1.72 14.34 16.45
CA GLN A 38 3.08 13.76 16.50
C GLN A 38 3.18 12.41 15.78
N ALA A 39 3.94 12.40 14.69
CA ALA A 39 4.18 11.23 13.87
C ALA A 39 5.28 10.33 14.45
N MET A 40 5.09 9.02 14.35
CA MET A 40 6.14 8.03 14.59
C MET A 40 7.27 8.17 13.56
N ASN A 41 8.49 7.75 13.89
CA ASN A 41 9.65 7.82 12.99
C ASN A 41 9.28 7.29 11.58
N PRO A 42 9.46 8.08 10.50
CA PRO A 42 8.96 7.73 9.18
C PRO A 42 9.54 6.42 8.62
N PHE A 43 10.80 6.10 8.93
CA PHE A 43 11.41 4.83 8.52
C PHE A 43 10.78 3.63 9.24
N LEU A 44 10.48 3.79 10.54
CA LEU A 44 9.85 2.75 11.33
C LEU A 44 8.39 2.53 10.90
N THR A 45 7.64 3.62 10.66
CA THR A 45 6.27 3.57 10.16
C THR A 45 6.20 2.87 8.81
N LEU A 46 7.11 3.20 7.90
CA LEU A 46 7.14 2.61 6.57
C LEU A 46 7.53 1.13 6.60
N ALA A 47 8.51 0.76 7.41
CA ALA A 47 8.93 -0.63 7.56
C ALA A 47 7.79 -1.51 8.12
N VAL A 48 7.14 -1.05 9.20
CA VAL A 48 6.03 -1.78 9.84
C VAL A 48 4.84 -1.90 8.90
N THR A 49 4.42 -0.82 8.25
CA THR A 49 3.28 -0.83 7.32
C THR A 49 3.55 -1.70 6.09
N SER A 50 4.77 -1.71 5.57
CA SER A 50 5.15 -2.58 4.44
C SER A 50 5.09 -4.06 4.82
N VAL A 51 5.64 -4.45 5.98
CA VAL A 51 5.61 -5.83 6.45
C VAL A 51 4.19 -6.30 6.74
N VAL A 52 3.43 -5.54 7.53
CA VAL A 52 2.05 -5.87 7.89
C VAL A 52 1.18 -5.94 6.63
N GLY A 53 1.33 -4.97 5.73
CA GLY A 53 0.56 -4.94 4.49
C GLY A 53 0.84 -6.13 3.58
N VAL A 54 2.09 -6.59 3.45
CA VAL A 54 2.42 -7.79 2.65
C VAL A 54 1.93 -9.08 3.32
N LEU A 55 1.92 -9.16 4.66
CA LEU A 55 1.32 -10.30 5.37
C LEU A 55 -0.19 -10.37 5.12
N ILE A 56 -0.88 -9.22 5.17
CA ILE A 56 -2.29 -9.12 4.80
C ILE A 56 -2.49 -9.50 3.33
N LEU A 57 -1.62 -9.06 2.42
CA LEU A 57 -1.69 -9.41 1.00
C LEU A 57 -1.55 -10.92 0.79
N SER A 58 -0.60 -11.56 1.47
CA SER A 58 -0.43 -13.01 1.44
C SER A 58 -1.67 -13.74 1.96
N TRP A 59 -2.28 -13.24 3.04
CA TRP A 59 -3.50 -13.83 3.61
C TRP A 59 -4.71 -13.68 2.68
N ILE A 60 -4.96 -12.47 2.16
CA ILE A 60 -6.04 -12.20 1.21
C ILE A 60 -5.83 -12.98 -0.08
N ASN A 61 -4.59 -13.12 -0.56
CA ASN A 61 -4.30 -13.91 -1.75
C ASN A 61 -4.54 -15.41 -1.52
N GLY A 62 -4.34 -15.91 -0.29
CA GLY A 62 -4.79 -17.24 0.09
C GLY A 62 -6.29 -17.46 -0.10
N ALA A 63 -7.10 -16.42 0.15
CA ALA A 63 -8.56 -16.46 -0.01
C ALA A 63 -9.06 -16.16 -1.44
N VAL A 64 -8.39 -15.23 -2.13
CA VAL A 64 -8.82 -14.67 -3.43
C VAL A 64 -8.13 -15.34 -4.62
N ARG A 65 -6.98 -15.99 -4.39
CA ARG A 65 -6.12 -16.62 -5.41
C ARG A 65 -5.70 -15.71 -6.56
N ASN A 66 -5.81 -14.39 -6.39
CA ASN A 66 -5.39 -13.40 -7.37
C ASN A 66 -4.63 -12.26 -6.66
N PRO A 67 -3.30 -12.19 -6.81
CA PRO A 67 -2.45 -11.22 -6.13
C PRO A 67 -2.82 -9.75 -6.41
N VAL A 68 -3.26 -9.45 -7.62
CA VAL A 68 -3.63 -8.09 -8.04
C VAL A 68 -4.95 -7.68 -7.39
N LYS A 69 -5.94 -8.59 -7.36
CA LYS A 69 -7.19 -8.37 -6.62
C LYS A 69 -6.94 -8.23 -5.12
N SER A 70 -6.01 -9.00 -4.55
CA SER A 70 -5.61 -8.87 -3.15
C SER A 70 -4.99 -7.51 -2.84
N GLY A 71 -4.11 -7.00 -3.71
CA GLY A 71 -3.58 -5.63 -3.59
C GLY A 71 -4.67 -4.56 -3.69
N ALA A 72 -5.60 -4.71 -4.62
CA ALA A 72 -6.73 -3.78 -4.77
C ALA A 72 -7.64 -3.75 -3.52
N ILE A 73 -7.90 -4.90 -2.90
CA ILE A 73 -8.67 -4.97 -1.65
C ILE A 73 -7.99 -4.18 -0.54
N ILE A 74 -6.67 -4.30 -0.39
CA ILE A 74 -5.92 -3.54 0.62
C ILE A 74 -6.01 -2.04 0.35
N ALA A 75 -5.81 -1.62 -0.91
CA ALA A 75 -5.93 -0.22 -1.28
C ALA A 75 -7.32 0.35 -0.99
N ILE A 76 -8.38 -0.38 -1.35
CA ILE A 76 -9.77 0.04 -1.10
C ILE A 76 -10.05 0.16 0.40
N CYS A 77 -9.58 -0.81 1.22
CA CYS A 77 -9.71 -0.73 2.68
C CYS A 77 -9.00 0.50 3.25
N GLN A 78 -7.79 0.80 2.77
CA GLN A 78 -7.03 1.98 3.22
C GLN A 78 -7.70 3.28 2.76
N ILE A 79 -8.24 3.35 1.54
CA ILE A 79 -8.97 4.52 1.04
C ILE A 79 -10.23 4.78 1.87
N ALA A 80 -11.00 3.73 2.17
CA ALA A 80 -12.22 3.87 2.97
C ALA A 80 -11.92 4.44 4.38
N LEU A 81 -10.86 3.94 5.03
CA LEU A 81 -10.51 4.35 6.39
C LEU A 81 -9.72 5.67 6.45
N VAL A 82 -8.83 5.92 5.49
CA VAL A 82 -7.87 7.02 5.58
C VAL A 82 -8.27 8.20 4.70
N ASP A 83 -8.83 7.93 3.52
CA ASP A 83 -9.10 8.94 2.51
C ASP A 83 -10.58 9.34 2.42
N LEU A 84 -11.48 8.62 3.10
CA LEU A 84 -12.89 8.99 3.23
C LEU A 84 -13.26 9.32 4.68
N TYR A 85 -12.96 8.42 5.62
CA TYR A 85 -13.38 8.61 7.02
C TYR A 85 -12.68 9.79 7.71
N TYR A 86 -11.36 9.95 7.57
CA TYR A 86 -10.66 11.08 8.21
C TYR A 86 -10.99 12.45 7.60
N PRO A 87 -11.15 12.61 6.27
CA PRO A 87 -11.61 13.88 5.70
C PRO A 87 -13.05 14.23 6.05
N MET A 88 -13.96 13.26 6.06
CA MET A 88 -15.33 13.46 6.54
C MET A 88 -15.35 13.87 8.02
N GLY A 89 -14.43 13.32 8.82
CA GLY A 89 -14.24 13.66 10.23
C GLY A 89 -13.46 14.96 10.48
N GLY A 90 -13.06 15.71 9.45
CA GLY A 90 -12.32 16.97 9.56
C GLY A 90 -10.88 16.83 10.07
N GLN A 91 -10.34 15.61 10.14
CA GLN A 91 -8.98 15.34 10.63
C GLN A 91 -7.92 15.46 9.53
N ARG A 92 -8.35 15.61 8.27
CA ARG A 92 -7.49 15.66 7.09
C ARG A 92 -8.20 16.37 5.92
N GLY A 93 -7.47 17.08 5.08
CA GLY A 93 -8.00 17.74 3.89
C GLY A 93 -8.32 16.77 2.75
N TRP A 94 -9.36 17.10 1.98
CA TRP A 94 -9.83 16.30 0.85
C TRP A 94 -8.81 16.18 -0.28
N THR A 95 -7.97 17.19 -0.49
CA THR A 95 -6.89 17.17 -1.49
C THR A 95 -5.80 16.16 -1.12
N SER A 96 -5.37 16.14 0.14
CA SER A 96 -4.37 15.16 0.60
C SER A 96 -4.95 13.75 0.60
N ALA A 97 -6.24 13.58 0.87
CA ALA A 97 -6.93 12.31 0.75
C ALA A 97 -7.00 11.79 -0.69
N ALA A 98 -7.34 12.64 -1.66
CA ALA A 98 -7.41 12.25 -3.06
C ALA A 98 -6.03 11.81 -3.62
N VAL A 99 -4.97 12.53 -3.26
CA VAL A 99 -3.59 12.17 -3.68
C VAL A 99 -3.13 10.87 -3.02
N SER A 100 -3.48 10.66 -1.76
CA SER A 100 -3.21 9.39 -1.05
C SER A 100 -3.93 8.21 -1.68
N ALA A 101 -5.21 8.36 -2.04
CA ALA A 101 -5.95 7.31 -2.73
C ALA A 101 -5.28 6.89 -4.05
N ALA A 102 -4.80 7.86 -4.84
CA ALA A 102 -4.07 7.58 -6.07
C ALA A 102 -2.74 6.86 -5.81
N VAL A 103 -1.97 7.30 -4.81
CA VAL A 103 -0.71 6.65 -4.39
C VAL A 103 -0.93 5.22 -3.93
N LEU A 104 -1.99 4.97 -3.14
CA LEU A 104 -2.32 3.66 -2.61
C LEU A 104 -2.76 2.69 -3.72
N LEU A 105 -3.60 3.13 -4.67
CA LEU A 105 -4.01 2.29 -5.81
C LEU A 105 -2.82 1.90 -6.67
N VAL A 106 -1.94 2.84 -7.01
CA VAL A 106 -0.76 2.58 -7.84
C VAL A 106 0.23 1.69 -7.10
N GLY A 107 0.54 2.02 -5.84
CA GLY A 107 1.50 1.28 -5.02
C GLY A 107 1.07 -0.17 -4.80
N TRP A 108 -0.15 -0.41 -4.36
CA TRP A 108 -0.63 -1.78 -4.10
C TRP A 108 -0.84 -2.60 -5.35
N SER A 109 -1.19 -1.99 -6.48
CA SER A 109 -1.26 -2.69 -7.77
C SER A 109 0.13 -3.18 -8.20
N LEU A 110 1.16 -2.35 -8.06
CA LEU A 110 2.54 -2.72 -8.39
C LEU A 110 3.09 -3.79 -7.44
N VAL A 111 2.82 -3.66 -6.13
CA VAL A 111 3.19 -4.68 -5.13
C VAL A 111 2.50 -6.01 -5.41
N GLY A 112 1.20 -6.00 -5.72
CA GLY A 112 0.45 -7.20 -6.11
C GLY A 112 0.98 -7.86 -7.37
N MET A 113 1.36 -7.08 -8.39
CA MET A 113 1.99 -7.60 -9.62
C MET A 113 3.34 -8.25 -9.34
N VAL A 114 4.21 -7.62 -8.54
CA VAL A 114 5.52 -8.19 -8.18
C VAL A 114 5.36 -9.45 -7.33
N TYR A 115 4.43 -9.43 -6.37
CA TYR A 115 4.09 -10.62 -5.58
C TYR A 115 3.62 -11.77 -6.49
N GLY A 116 2.71 -11.50 -7.43
CA GLY A 116 2.21 -12.50 -8.37
C GLY A 116 3.32 -13.12 -9.21
N LYS A 117 4.16 -12.28 -9.82
CA LYS A 117 5.30 -12.73 -10.64
C LYS A 117 6.28 -13.60 -9.85
N LEU A 118 6.57 -13.23 -8.60
CA LEU A 118 7.55 -13.96 -7.77
C LEU A 118 6.96 -15.21 -7.10
N SER A 119 5.65 -15.26 -6.89
CA SER A 119 4.95 -16.44 -6.35
C SER A 119 4.63 -17.49 -7.41
N GLY A 120 4.84 -17.18 -8.70
CA GLY A 120 4.45 -18.05 -9.80
C GLY A 120 2.95 -18.02 -10.11
N ALA A 121 2.19 -17.12 -9.48
CA ALA A 121 0.82 -16.83 -9.85
C ALA A 121 0.85 -16.01 -11.15
N ALA A 122 0.52 -16.65 -12.28
CA ALA A 122 0.46 -15.99 -13.58
C ALA A 122 -0.34 -14.67 -13.48
N PRO A 123 0.13 -13.57 -14.07
CA PRO A 123 -0.69 -12.36 -14.17
C PRO A 123 -1.96 -12.75 -14.91
N ALA A 124 -3.12 -12.50 -14.30
CA ALA A 124 -4.39 -12.66 -14.98
C ALA A 124 -4.32 -11.86 -16.29
N GLU A 125 -4.61 -12.55 -17.39
CA GLU A 125 -4.51 -12.08 -18.76
C GLU A 125 -5.20 -10.72 -18.94
N ALA A 126 -4.60 -9.92 -19.82
CA ALA A 126 -4.97 -8.55 -20.16
C ALA A 126 -6.40 -8.40 -20.68
#